data_AF-A0A2S3Y8T8-F1
#
_entry.id   AF-A0A2S3Y8T8-F1
#
_cell.length_a   1.000
_cell.length_b   1.000
_cell.length_c   1.000
_cell.angle_alpha   90.00
_cell.angle_beta   90.00
_cell.angle_gamma   90.00
#
_symmetry.space_group_name_H-M   'P 1'
#
loop_
_entity.id
_entity.type
_entity.pdbx_description
1 polymer ?
#
loop_
_entity_poly.entity_id
_entity_poly.type
_entity_poly.pdbx_seq_one_letter_code
_entity_poly.pdbx_strand_id
1 'polypeptide(L)'
;MPLTLHQEYEIRVLSVRPWGLDVVLPDGTAGLIDNAKDPNWPDGDQEAAVGTVIRAVVLDDERDPVRMSALDSDRAIARSIREAAEG
;
A
#
# COMPACT_ATOMS: atom_id res chain seq x y z
N MET A 1 -11.85 -0.73 -11.38
CA MET A 1 -11.20 -2.01 -11.77
C MET A 1 -11.15 -2.86 -10.51
N PRO A 2 -11.33 -4.19 -10.55
CA PRO A 2 -11.18 -4.97 -9.33
C PRO A 2 -9.75 -4.82 -8.80
N LEU A 3 -9.63 -4.70 -7.48
CA LEU A 3 -8.37 -4.85 -6.77
C LEU A 3 -7.75 -6.20 -7.16
N THR A 4 -6.45 -6.18 -7.41
CA THR A 4 -5.71 -7.38 -7.79
C THR A 4 -4.60 -7.61 -6.79
N LEU A 5 -4.60 -8.78 -6.17
CA LEU A 5 -3.53 -9.21 -5.29
C LEU A 5 -2.16 -9.07 -5.99
N HIS A 6 -1.16 -8.61 -5.25
CA HIS A 6 0.20 -8.33 -5.75
C HIS A 6 0.29 -7.20 -6.79
N GLN A 7 -0.78 -6.49 -7.14
CA GLN A 7 -0.71 -5.36 -8.06
C GLN A 7 -0.25 -4.08 -7.34
N GLU A 8 0.60 -3.30 -8.03
CA GLU A 8 1.03 -1.97 -7.56
C GLU A 8 0.01 -0.90 -7.99
N TYR A 9 -0.32 0.02 -7.08
CA TYR A 9 -1.21 1.15 -7.30
C TYR A 9 -0.59 2.46 -6.78
N GLU A 10 -0.94 3.56 -7.43
CA GLU A 10 -0.73 4.91 -6.90
C GLU A 10 -1.90 5.24 -5.99
N ILE A 11 -1.63 5.33 -4.69
CA ILE A 11 -2.65 5.51 -3.64
C ILE A 11 -2.45 6.84 -2.94
N ARG A 12 -3.54 7.44 -2.47
CA ARG A 12 -3.47 8.71 -1.73
C ARG A 12 -3.53 8.46 -0.23
N VAL A 13 -2.62 9.07 0.52
CA VAL A 13 -2.66 9.02 1.99
C VAL A 13 -3.75 9.97 2.50
N LEU A 14 -4.65 9.44 3.34
CA LEU A 14 -5.78 10.19 3.89
C LEU A 14 -5.50 10.66 5.32
N SER A 15 -4.95 9.79 6.16
CA SER A 15 -4.62 10.13 7.55
C SER A 15 -3.58 9.19 8.13
N VAL A 16 -2.85 9.69 9.12
CA VAL A 16 -1.92 8.91 9.94
C VAL A 16 -2.65 8.34 11.15
N ARG A 17 -2.34 7.09 11.50
CA ARG A 17 -2.77 6.40 12.71
C ARG A 17 -1.55 5.90 13.47
N PRO A 18 -1.65 5.67 14.79
CA PRO A 18 -0.54 5.08 15.56
C PRO A 18 -0.04 3.72 15.04
N TRP A 19 -0.89 3.01 14.28
CA TRP A 19 -0.59 1.69 13.70
C TRP A 19 -0.29 1.72 12.20
N GLY A 20 -0.36 2.87 11.53
CA GLY A 20 -0.15 2.92 10.07
C GLY A 20 -0.78 4.11 9.37
N LEU A 21 -0.98 3.99 8.06
CA LEU A 21 -1.55 5.01 7.18
C LEU A 21 -2.87 4.54 6.60
N ASP A 22 -3.93 5.32 6.80
CA ASP A 22 -5.18 5.15 6.07
C ASP A 22 -4.98 5.74 4.67
N VAL A 23 -5.29 4.96 3.65
CA VAL A 23 -5.07 5.33 2.24
C VAL A 23 -6.31 5.05 1.41
N VAL A 24 -6.38 5.67 0.24
CA VAL A 24 -7.45 5.41 -0.74
C VAL A 24 -6.85 5.10 -2.11
N LEU A 25 -7.40 4.06 -2.74
CA LEU A 25 -7.06 3.68 -4.09
C LEU A 25 -7.74 4.59 -5.13
N PRO A 26 -7.27 4.60 -6.40
CA PRO A 26 -7.84 5.45 -7.45
C PRO A 26 -9.34 5.24 -7.73
N ASP A 27 -9.87 4.06 -7.40
CA ASP A 27 -11.28 3.71 -7.53
C ASP A 27 -12.12 4.02 -6.28
N GLY A 28 -11.51 4.60 -5.25
CA GLY A 28 -12.16 4.97 -3.99
C GLY A 28 -12.14 3.86 -2.93
N THR A 29 -11.53 2.71 -3.19
CA THR A 29 -11.44 1.66 -2.16
C THR A 29 -10.51 2.07 -1.03
N ALA A 30 -10.91 1.78 0.21
CA ALA A 30 -10.11 2.04 1.39
C ALA A 30 -8.98 1.01 1.51
N GLY A 31 -7.78 1.51 1.81
CA GLY A 31 -6.61 0.68 2.10
C GLY A 31 -5.95 1.09 3.42
N LEU A 32 -5.13 0.19 3.93
CA LEU A 32 -4.30 0.39 5.12
C LEU A 32 -2.88 -0.04 4.81
N ILE A 33 -1.91 0.82 5.10
CA ILE A 33 -0.51 0.45 5.21
C ILE A 33 -0.18 0.37 6.69
N ASP A 34 0.08 -0.84 7.19
CA ASP A 34 0.60 -1.02 8.56
C ASP A 34 1.94 -0.28 8.72
N ASN A 35 2.23 0.22 9.91
CA ASN A 35 3.48 0.95 10.18
C ASN A 35 4.75 0.16 9.78
N ALA A 36 4.77 -1.16 9.99
CA ALA A 36 5.85 -2.05 9.57
C ALA A 36 6.00 -2.19 8.05
N LYS A 37 5.03 -1.67 7.29
CA LYS A 37 4.97 -1.67 5.82
C LYS A 37 5.17 -0.28 5.21
N ASP A 38 5.48 0.72 6.03
CA ASP A 38 5.91 2.05 5.60
C ASP A 38 7.45 2.18 5.71
N PRO A 39 8.16 2.46 4.61
CA PRO A 39 9.62 2.59 4.63
C PRO A 39 10.12 3.78 5.46
N ASN A 40 9.26 4.76 5.73
CA ASN A 40 9.61 5.95 6.50
C ASN A 40 9.26 5.81 7.98
N TRP A 41 8.66 4.71 8.44
CA TRP A 41 8.27 4.54 9.83
C TRP A 41 9.40 3.91 10.68
N PRO A 42 9.63 4.38 11.93
CA PRO A 42 8.99 5.50 12.64
C PRO A 42 9.70 6.84 12.43
N ASP A 43 10.83 6.88 11.72
CA ASP A 43 11.77 7.99 11.76
C ASP A 43 11.40 9.18 10.84
N GLY A 44 10.46 8.99 9.91
CA GLY A 44 9.97 9.99 8.97
C GLY A 44 8.82 10.83 9.51
N ASP A 45 8.47 11.89 8.77
CA ASP A 45 7.30 12.72 9.04
C ASP A 45 6.08 12.16 8.30
N GLN A 46 5.31 11.29 8.96
CA GLN A 46 4.12 10.69 8.35
C GLN A 46 2.99 11.69 8.16
N GLU A 47 2.90 12.74 8.99
CA GLU A 47 1.89 13.78 8.84
C GLU A 47 2.10 14.56 7.54
N ALA A 48 3.36 14.78 7.14
CA ALA A 48 3.67 15.37 5.84
C ALA A 48 3.26 14.47 4.65
N ALA A 49 3.06 13.17 4.86
CA ALA A 49 2.57 12.27 3.81
C ALA A 49 1.07 12.45 3.54
N VAL A 50 0.29 13.03 4.46
CA VAL A 50 -1.15 13.22 4.29
C VAL A 50 -1.46 14.07 3.06
N GLY A 51 -2.34 13.56 2.20
CA GLY A 51 -2.72 14.20 0.95
C GLY A 51 -1.79 13.90 -0.23
N THR A 52 -0.61 13.31 0.01
CA THR A 52 0.33 12.89 -1.04
C THR A 52 -0.10 11.57 -1.69
N VAL A 53 0.47 11.30 -2.86
CA VAL A 53 0.31 10.04 -3.58
C VAL A 53 1.59 9.24 -3.46
N ILE A 54 1.47 7.98 -3.03
CA ILE A 54 2.58 7.04 -2.89
C ILE A 54 2.27 5.77 -3.68
N ARG A 55 3.32 5.04 -4.07
CA ARG A 55 3.17 3.75 -4.74
C ARG A 55 3.21 2.62 -3.71
N ALA A 56 2.17 1.81 -3.68
CA ALA A 56 2.08 0.66 -2.79
C ALA A 56 1.54 -0.57 -3.53
N VAL A 57 1.79 -1.74 -2.97
CA VAL A 57 1.33 -3.02 -3.49
C VAL A 57 0.24 -3.62 -2.61
N VAL A 58 -0.74 -4.28 -3.22
CA VAL A 58 -1.78 -5.03 -2.50
C VAL A 58 -1.18 -6.33 -1.97
N LEU A 59 -1.30 -6.53 -0.67
CA LEU A 59 -0.84 -7.73 0.03
C LEU A 59 -1.98 -8.68 0.39
N ASP A 60 -3.19 -8.16 0.60
CA ASP A 60 -4.39 -8.92 0.97
C ASP A 60 -5.62 -8.12 0.53
N ASP A 61 -6.25 -8.56 -0.56
CA ASP A 61 -7.44 -7.95 -1.18
C ASP A 61 -8.77 -8.45 -0.59
N GLU A 62 -8.73 -9.45 0.31
CA GLU A 62 -9.92 -9.96 0.99
C GLU A 62 -10.24 -9.20 2.29
N ARG A 63 -9.34 -8.30 2.73
CA ARG A 63 -9.49 -7.48 3.94
C ARG A 63 -10.21 -6.16 3.66
N ASP A 64 -10.93 -5.68 4.67
CA ASP A 64 -11.54 -4.35 4.70
C ASP A 64 -11.09 -3.59 5.98
N PRO A 65 -10.24 -2.54 5.86
CA PRO A 65 -9.62 -2.03 4.63
C PRO A 65 -8.57 -2.97 4.05
N VAL A 66 -8.32 -2.84 2.75
CA VAL A 66 -7.36 -3.66 1.99
C VAL A 66 -5.95 -3.46 2.53
N ARG A 67 -5.17 -4.53 2.69
CA ARG A 67 -3.80 -4.39 3.21
C ARG A 67 -2.83 -4.12 2.09
N MET A 68 -2.02 -3.09 2.29
CA MET A 68 -1.04 -2.63 1.34
C MET A 68 0.34 -2.48 1.96
N SER A 69 1.37 -2.43 1.11
CA SER A 69 2.74 -2.15 1.53
C SER A 69 3.43 -1.17 0.61
N ALA A 70 4.12 -0.20 1.21
CA ALA A 70 4.97 0.76 0.51
C ALA A 70 6.44 0.33 0.49
N LEU A 71 6.80 -0.83 1.06
CA LEU A 71 8.17 -1.32 1.07
C LEU A 71 8.62 -1.74 -0.34
N ASP A 72 9.83 -1.31 -0.72
CA ASP A 72 10.44 -1.72 -1.98
C ASP A 72 10.61 -3.25 -2.08
N SER A 73 10.94 -3.91 -0.97
CA SER A 73 11.08 -5.37 -0.91
C SER A 73 9.77 -6.10 -1.22
N ASP A 74 8.65 -5.64 -0.66
CA ASP A 74 7.34 -6.26 -0.92
C ASP A 74 6.90 -6.02 -2.36
N ARG A 75 7.17 -4.83 -2.90
CA ARG A 75 6.91 -4.51 -4.32
C ARG A 75 7.75 -5.38 -5.26
N ALA A 76 9.00 -5.65 -4.91
CA ALA A 76 9.87 -6.55 -5.66
C ALA A 76 9.36 -8.01 -5.62
N ILE A 77 8.99 -8.52 -4.44
CA ILE A 77 8.42 -9.87 -4.28
C ILE A 77 7.13 -10.01 -5.10
N ALA A 78 6.23 -9.05 -4.97
CA ALA A 78 4.96 -9.05 -5.70
C ALA A 78 5.18 -9.03 -7.23
N ARG A 79 6.18 -8.28 -7.71
CA ARG A 79 6.55 -8.30 -9.12
C ARG A 79 7.02 -9.68 -9.57
N SER A 80 7.90 -10.32 -8.81
CA SER A 80 8.37 -11.67 -9.12
C SER A 80 7.22 -12.70 -9.15
N ILE A 81 6.23 -12.57 -8.25
CA ILE A 81 5.05 -13.44 -8.25
C ILE A 81 4.20 -13.23 -9.51
N ARG A 82 3.98 -11.97 -9.92
CA ARG A 82 3.24 -11.66 -11.16
C ARG A 82 3.96 -12.21 -12.39
N GLU A 83 5.26 -11.99 -12.49
CA GLU A 83 6.07 -12.51 -13.61
C GLU A 83 6.06 -14.05 -13.67
N ALA A 84 6.05 -14.73 -12.51
CA ALA A 84 5.95 -16.18 -12.44
C ALA A 84 4.56 -16.73 -12.78
N ALA A 85 3.50 -15.94 -12.64
CA ALA A 85 2.13 -16.33 -12.99
C ALA A 85 1.81 -16.13 -14.48
N GLU A 86 2.58 -15.28 -15.17
CA GLU A 86 2.44 -15.00 -16.61
C GLU A 86 3.26 -15.96 -17.50
N GLY A 87 4.23 -16.68 -16.93
CA GLY A 87 5.11 -17.64 -17.63
C GLY A 87 4.64 -19.08 -17.56
#